data_AF-A0A2L0D1G6-F1
#
_entry.id   AF-A0A2L0D1G6-F1
#
_cell.length_a   1.000
_cell.length_b   1.000
_cell.length_c   1.000
_cell.angle_alpha   90.00
_cell.angle_beta   90.00
_cell.angle_gamma   90.00
#
_symmetry.space_group_name_H-M   'P 1'
#
loop_
_entity.id
_entity.type
_entity.pdbx_description
1 polymer ?
#
loop_
_entity_poly.entity_id
_entity_poly.type
_entity_poly.pdbx_seq_one_letter_code
_entity_poly.pdbx_strand_id
1 'polypeptide(L)'
;RTCEGCKGFFKRTVQKGSKYVCLADKACPVDKRRRNRCQFCRFQKCLAVGMVKEVVRTDSLKGRRGRLPSKPKSPQESPPSPPVSLITALVRAHVDTTPDLANLDYSQYRELTPTDQPISEAEKIQQFYNLLTTSVDVIKHFAEKIPGFGELSREDQDLLFQSASLELFVLRLAYRIRPDDTKL
;
A
#
# COMPACT_ATOMS: atom_id res chain seq x y z
N ARG A 1 -26.69 -26.30 5.24
CA ARG A 1 -26.33 -26.91 6.55
C ARG A 1 -24.85 -27.32 6.51
N THR A 2 -24.05 -26.96 7.50
CA THR A 2 -22.59 -27.26 7.51
C THR A 2 -22.29 -28.51 8.35
N CYS A 3 -21.40 -29.38 7.88
CA CYS A 3 -20.85 -30.48 8.70
C CYS A 3 -19.90 -29.99 9.82
N GLU A 4 -19.80 -30.76 10.91
CA GLU A 4 -18.93 -30.45 12.06
C GLU A 4 -17.44 -30.29 11.67
N GLY A 5 -16.97 -31.05 10.68
CA GLY A 5 -15.60 -30.93 10.19
C GLY A 5 -15.27 -29.56 9.58
N CYS A 6 -16.22 -28.91 8.91
CA CYS A 6 -16.02 -27.55 8.36
C CYS A 6 -16.24 -26.48 9.42
N LYS A 7 -17.19 -26.69 10.35
CA LYS A 7 -17.40 -25.81 11.52
C LYS A 7 -16.15 -25.71 12.40
N GLY A 8 -15.54 -26.85 12.73
CA GLY A 8 -14.30 -26.87 13.53
C GLY A 8 -13.10 -26.27 12.80
N PHE A 9 -12.98 -26.52 11.49
CA PHE A 9 -11.95 -25.91 10.64
C PHE A 9 -12.09 -24.38 10.60
N PHE A 10 -13.31 -23.88 10.37
CA PHE A 10 -13.60 -22.45 10.33
C PHE A 10 -13.28 -21.77 11.66
N LYS A 11 -13.76 -22.35 12.78
CA LYS A 11 -13.47 -21.84 14.12
C LYS A 11 -11.96 -21.68 14.36
N ARG A 12 -11.17 -22.73 14.11
CA ARG A 12 -9.71 -22.69 14.32
C ARG A 12 -9.03 -21.68 13.41
N THR A 13 -9.45 -21.59 12.16
CA THR A 13 -8.88 -20.66 11.18
C THR A 13 -9.11 -19.21 11.61
N VAL A 14 -10.32 -18.87 12.06
CA VAL A 14 -10.67 -17.51 12.52
C VAL A 14 -9.97 -17.18 13.83
N GLN A 15 -10.03 -18.07 14.83
CA GLN A 15 -9.41 -17.83 16.14
C GLN A 15 -7.88 -17.64 16.06
N LYS A 16 -7.20 -18.39 15.18
CA LYS A 16 -5.75 -18.29 15.00
C LYS A 16 -5.32 -17.26 13.96
N GLY A 17 -6.26 -16.55 13.32
CA GLY A 17 -5.95 -15.64 12.21
C GLY A 17 -5.19 -16.31 11.05
N SER A 18 -5.41 -17.61 10.81
CA SER A 18 -4.60 -18.38 9.86
C SER A 18 -4.80 -17.90 8.42
N LYS A 19 -3.69 -17.64 7.73
CA LYS A 19 -3.65 -17.31 6.31
C LYS A 19 -3.20 -18.55 5.54
N TYR A 20 -3.93 -18.92 4.51
CA TYR A 20 -3.62 -20.06 3.66
C TYR A 20 -3.31 -19.58 2.24
N VAL A 21 -2.49 -20.34 1.51
CA VAL A 21 -2.19 -20.11 0.09
C VAL A 21 -2.61 -21.36 -0.68
N CYS A 22 -3.21 -21.17 -1.86
CA CYS A 22 -3.46 -22.26 -2.79
C CYS A 22 -2.22 -22.44 -3.68
N LEU A 23 -1.75 -23.67 -3.86
CA LEU A 23 -0.63 -23.99 -4.75
C LEU A 23 -1.08 -24.38 -6.17
N ALA A 24 -2.36 -24.21 -6.47
CA ALA A 24 -2.99 -24.45 -7.77
C ALA A 24 -3.89 -23.23 -8.11
N ASP A 25 -4.86 -23.38 -9.01
CA ASP A 25 -5.68 -22.28 -9.57
C ASP A 25 -6.78 -21.74 -8.65
N LYS A 26 -6.60 -21.84 -7.32
CA LYS A 26 -7.57 -21.38 -6.30
C LYS A 26 -8.99 -22.01 -6.44
N ALA A 27 -9.15 -23.03 -7.27
CA ALA A 27 -10.41 -23.70 -7.57
C ALA A 27 -10.44 -25.19 -7.14
N CYS A 28 -9.65 -25.58 -6.13
CA CYS A 28 -9.59 -26.97 -5.70
C CYS A 28 -10.96 -27.51 -5.24
N PRO A 29 -11.37 -28.71 -5.69
CA PRO A 29 -12.64 -29.30 -5.28
C PRO A 29 -12.66 -29.62 -3.78
N VAL A 30 -13.66 -29.09 -3.07
CA VAL A 30 -13.87 -29.31 -1.63
C VAL A 30 -15.06 -30.23 -1.41
N ASP A 31 -14.77 -31.52 -1.28
CA ASP A 31 -15.71 -32.61 -1.03
C ASP A 31 -15.37 -33.37 0.28
N LYS A 32 -16.17 -34.38 0.66
CA LYS A 32 -15.99 -35.13 1.92
C LYS A 32 -14.62 -35.82 2.02
N ARG A 33 -14.05 -36.28 0.90
CA ARG A 33 -12.79 -37.05 0.84
C ARG A 33 -11.57 -36.13 0.75
N ARG A 34 -11.66 -35.04 -0.01
CA ARG A 34 -10.50 -34.19 -0.38
C ARG A 34 -10.51 -32.80 0.23
N ARG A 35 -11.48 -32.45 1.09
CA ARG A 35 -11.52 -31.13 1.78
C ARG A 35 -10.26 -30.76 2.56
N ASN A 36 -9.39 -31.71 2.93
CA ASN A 36 -8.14 -31.42 3.64
C ASN A 36 -6.97 -31.09 2.69
N ARG A 37 -7.10 -31.29 1.37
CA ARG A 37 -6.01 -31.15 0.40
C ARG A 37 -5.58 -29.70 0.18
N CYS A 38 -6.51 -28.76 0.23
CA CYS A 38 -6.24 -27.33 0.09
C CYS A 38 -7.02 -26.54 1.15
N GLN A 39 -6.29 -26.01 2.13
CA GLN A 39 -6.88 -25.22 3.22
C GLN A 39 -7.42 -23.88 2.73
N PHE A 40 -6.76 -23.26 1.72
CA PHE A 40 -7.25 -22.02 1.10
C PHE A 40 -8.64 -22.21 0.49
N CYS A 41 -8.79 -23.12 -0.47
CA CYS A 41 -10.08 -23.35 -1.15
C CYS A 41 -11.16 -23.83 -0.18
N ARG A 42 -10.78 -24.62 0.83
CA ARG A 42 -11.71 -25.03 1.89
C ARG A 42 -12.23 -23.82 2.69
N PHE A 43 -11.36 -22.90 3.06
CA PHE A 43 -11.75 -21.70 3.82
C PHE A 43 -12.57 -20.73 2.97
N GLN A 44 -12.18 -20.51 1.72
CA GLN A 44 -12.96 -19.72 0.76
C GLN A 44 -14.36 -20.30 0.58
N LYS A 45 -14.50 -21.62 0.43
CA LYS A 45 -15.81 -22.26 0.35
C LYS A 45 -16.64 -22.08 1.63
N CYS A 46 -16.02 -22.10 2.82
CA CYS A 46 -16.73 -21.84 4.08
C CYS A 46 -17.34 -20.43 4.10
N LEU A 47 -16.60 -19.42 3.63
CA LEU A 47 -17.10 -18.05 3.49
C LEU A 47 -18.21 -17.96 2.44
N ALA A 48 -18.01 -18.58 1.28
CA ALA A 48 -18.96 -18.57 0.17
C ALA A 48 -20.32 -19.20 0.53
N VAL A 49 -20.34 -20.20 1.44
CA VAL A 49 -21.60 -20.79 1.94
C VAL A 49 -22.19 -20.04 3.14
N GLY A 50 -21.68 -18.84 3.46
CA GLY A 50 -22.25 -17.94 4.46
C GLY A 50 -21.76 -18.15 5.89
N MET A 51 -20.59 -18.75 6.12
CA MET A 51 -20.00 -18.72 7.47
C MET A 51 -19.44 -17.33 7.78
N VAL A 52 -19.87 -16.79 8.91
CA VAL A 52 -19.56 -15.43 9.36
C VAL A 52 -18.39 -15.50 10.36
N LYS A 53 -17.33 -14.71 10.17
CA LYS A 53 -16.14 -14.77 11.04
C LYS A 53 -16.44 -14.17 12.41
N GLU A 54 -17.26 -13.13 12.41
CA GLU A 54 -17.65 -12.29 13.54
C GLU A 54 -18.44 -13.06 14.60
N VAL A 55 -19.10 -14.17 14.23
CA VAL A 55 -19.82 -15.03 15.19
C VAL A 55 -18.90 -16.04 15.88
N VAL A 56 -17.64 -16.16 15.45
CA VAL A 56 -16.65 -17.03 16.10
C VAL A 56 -16.07 -16.31 17.31
N ARG A 57 -16.39 -16.80 18.50
CA ARG A 57 -15.81 -16.29 19.75
C ARG A 57 -14.28 -16.45 19.74
N THR A 58 -13.55 -15.36 19.83
CA THR A 58 -12.09 -15.32 20.07
C THR A 58 -11.81 -15.53 21.56
N ASP A 59 -10.56 -15.88 21.92
CA ASP A 59 -10.18 -16.18 23.31
C ASP A 59 -10.42 -14.99 24.26
N SER A 60 -10.45 -13.76 23.75
CA SER A 60 -10.82 -12.53 24.49
C SER A 60 -12.25 -12.53 25.05
N LEU A 61 -13.12 -13.45 24.62
CA LEU A 61 -14.52 -13.57 25.04
C LEU A 61 -14.82 -14.85 25.86
N LYS A 62 -13.79 -15.54 26.36
CA LYS A 62 -13.95 -16.68 27.27
C LYS A 62 -14.66 -16.23 28.56
N GLY A 63 -15.93 -16.66 28.74
CA GLY A 63 -16.69 -16.44 29.97
C GLY A 63 -18.19 -16.15 29.78
N ARG A 64 -18.61 -15.54 28.66
CA ARG A 64 -20.03 -15.24 28.41
C ARG A 64 -20.69 -16.26 27.48
N ARG A 65 -21.29 -17.30 28.08
CA ARG A 65 -22.24 -18.17 27.37
C ARG A 65 -23.55 -17.40 27.14
N GLY A 66 -24.00 -17.32 25.88
CA GLY A 66 -25.42 -17.07 25.58
C GLY A 66 -25.89 -15.67 25.20
N ARG A 67 -25.03 -14.66 24.99
CA ARG A 67 -25.50 -13.36 24.48
C ARG A 67 -24.58 -12.80 23.40
N LEU A 68 -25.14 -12.44 22.24
CA LEU A 68 -24.48 -11.53 21.29
C LEU A 68 -24.24 -10.22 22.04
N PRO A 69 -23.10 -9.52 21.87
CA PRO A 69 -22.93 -8.19 22.44
C PRO A 69 -24.02 -7.29 21.86
N SER A 70 -24.99 -6.90 22.69
CA SER A 70 -25.85 -5.76 22.40
C SER A 70 -24.95 -4.54 22.39
N LYS A 71 -24.76 -3.99 21.19
CA LYS A 71 -23.99 -2.79 20.85
C LYS A 71 -24.16 -1.73 21.96
N PRO A 72 -23.11 -1.36 22.71
CA PRO A 72 -23.11 -0.08 23.40
C PRO A 72 -23.21 1.02 22.34
N LYS A 73 -24.15 1.96 22.49
CA LYS A 73 -24.14 3.20 21.71
C LYS A 73 -22.88 3.96 22.10
N SER A 74 -21.78 3.74 21.38
CA SER A 74 -20.68 4.72 21.33
C SER A 74 -21.09 5.83 20.36
N PRO A 75 -20.51 7.04 20.49
CA PRO A 75 -20.66 8.07 19.49
C PRO A 75 -20.27 7.49 18.13
N GLN A 76 -21.03 7.87 17.12
CA GLN A 76 -20.95 7.36 15.75
C GLN A 76 -19.64 7.78 15.10
N GLU A 77 -18.56 7.06 15.35
CA GLU A 77 -17.45 6.99 14.39
C GLU A 77 -17.93 6.11 13.24
N SER A 78 -17.88 6.69 12.04
CA SER A 78 -18.13 6.03 10.77
C SER A 78 -17.47 4.64 10.72
N PRO A 79 -18.09 3.65 10.06
CA PRO A 79 -17.42 2.36 9.84
C PRO A 79 -16.05 2.63 9.20
N PRO A 80 -14.95 2.03 9.69
CA PRO A 80 -13.66 2.23 9.07
C PRO A 80 -13.79 1.81 7.61
N SER A 81 -13.52 2.75 6.72
CA SER A 81 -13.42 2.51 5.28
C SER A 81 -12.62 1.23 5.05
N PRO A 82 -12.98 0.39 4.06
CA PRO A 82 -12.19 -0.79 3.75
C PRO A 82 -10.71 -0.39 3.64
N PRO A 83 -9.76 -1.19 4.19
CA PRO A 83 -8.36 -0.82 4.19
C PRO A 83 -7.96 -0.50 2.77
N VAL A 84 -7.50 0.74 2.55
CA VAL A 84 -7.02 1.20 1.26
C VAL A 84 -5.96 0.21 0.80
N SER A 85 -6.12 -0.35 -0.40
CA SER A 85 -5.14 -1.30 -0.91
C SER A 85 -3.77 -0.63 -0.95
N LEU A 86 -2.70 -1.38 -0.64
CA LEU A 86 -1.34 -0.83 -0.65
C LEU A 86 -1.02 -0.10 -1.96
N ILE A 87 -1.45 -0.67 -3.09
CA ILE A 87 -1.32 -0.06 -4.42
C ILE A 87 -2.01 1.30 -4.46
N THR A 88 -3.27 1.39 -3.99
CA THR A 88 -4.01 2.65 -3.95
C THR A 88 -3.34 3.69 -3.05
N ALA A 89 -2.77 3.29 -1.92
CA ALA A 89 -2.06 4.19 -1.03
C ALA A 89 -0.77 4.72 -1.67
N LEU A 90 0.01 3.85 -2.33
CA LEU A 90 1.22 4.25 -3.04
C LEU A 90 0.91 5.21 -4.20
N VAL A 91 -0.13 4.93 -4.98
CA VAL A 91 -0.56 5.81 -6.08
C VAL A 91 -0.99 7.17 -5.54
N ARG A 92 -1.77 7.23 -4.47
CA ARG A 92 -2.16 8.51 -3.84
C ARG A 92 -0.95 9.26 -3.29
N ALA A 93 -0.05 8.59 -2.58
CA ALA A 93 1.17 9.21 -2.08
C ALA A 93 2.02 9.81 -3.22
N HIS A 94 2.11 9.12 -4.36
CA HIS A 94 2.81 9.61 -5.55
C HIS A 94 2.13 10.85 -6.16
N VAL A 95 0.80 10.81 -6.33
CA VAL A 95 0.03 11.93 -6.89
C VAL A 95 0.11 13.16 -5.98
N ASP A 96 -0.10 12.99 -4.68
CA ASP A 96 -0.08 14.10 -3.70
C ASP A 96 1.28 14.80 -3.60
N THR A 97 2.36 14.11 -3.95
CA THR A 97 3.73 14.62 -3.87
C THR A 97 4.29 14.99 -5.22
N THR A 98 3.53 14.80 -6.30
CA THR A 98 3.94 15.21 -7.63
C THR A 98 3.19 16.48 -7.99
N PRO A 99 3.88 17.59 -8.29
CA PRO A 99 3.20 18.79 -8.78
C PRO A 99 2.43 18.44 -10.06
N ASP A 100 1.23 18.99 -10.19
CA ASP A 100 0.48 18.92 -11.44
C ASP A 100 1.32 19.52 -12.57
N LEU A 101 1.42 18.82 -13.70
CA LEU A 101 2.13 19.29 -14.89
C LEU A 101 1.64 20.68 -15.33
N ALA A 102 0.35 20.97 -15.12
CA ALA A 102 -0.23 22.29 -15.42
C ALA A 102 0.26 23.42 -14.50
N ASN A 103 0.82 23.09 -13.34
CA ASN A 103 1.29 24.05 -12.32
C ASN A 103 2.81 24.00 -12.12
N LEU A 104 3.55 23.44 -13.06
CA LEU A 104 5.02 23.44 -13.00
C LEU A 104 5.54 24.86 -13.10
N ASP A 105 6.32 25.26 -12.09
CA ASP A 105 6.99 26.55 -12.06
C ASP A 105 8.28 26.49 -12.90
N TYR A 106 8.22 27.05 -14.10
CA TYR A 106 9.38 27.22 -14.98
C TYR A 106 10.11 28.55 -14.74
N SER A 107 9.80 29.31 -13.66
CA SER A 107 10.46 30.59 -13.37
C SER A 107 11.98 30.51 -13.27
N GLN A 108 12.49 29.35 -12.84
CA GLN A 108 13.93 29.08 -12.73
C GLN A 108 14.52 28.50 -14.02
N TYR A 109 13.69 28.12 -15.00
CA TYR A 109 14.13 27.63 -16.30
C TYR A 109 14.18 28.80 -17.29
N ARG A 110 15.36 29.06 -17.85
CA ARG A 110 15.57 30.06 -18.89
C ARG A 110 16.04 29.38 -20.17
N GLU A 111 15.23 29.47 -21.22
CA GLU A 111 15.66 29.08 -22.56
C GLU A 111 16.71 30.11 -23.03
N LEU A 112 17.94 29.67 -23.25
CA LEU A 112 19.04 30.56 -23.63
C LEU A 112 18.85 31.06 -25.06
N THR A 113 18.84 32.38 -25.23
CA THR A 113 18.85 32.98 -26.58
C THR A 113 20.29 33.06 -27.12
N PRO A 114 20.51 33.11 -28.44
CA PRO A 114 21.85 33.21 -29.03
C PRO A 114 22.66 34.43 -28.56
N THR A 115 21.98 35.43 -28.02
CA THR A 115 22.52 36.68 -27.48
C THR A 115 22.87 36.65 -25.98
N ASP A 116 22.49 35.60 -25.26
CA ASP A 116 22.78 35.47 -23.84
C ASP A 116 24.22 35.02 -23.59
N GLN A 117 24.83 35.52 -22.51
CA GLN A 117 26.13 35.00 -22.08
C GLN A 117 25.98 33.52 -21.69
N PRO A 118 26.95 32.66 -22.05
CA PRO A 118 26.91 31.26 -21.67
C PRO A 118 26.95 31.14 -20.15
N ILE A 119 25.96 30.43 -19.59
CA ILE A 119 25.90 30.08 -18.16
C ILE A 119 27.20 29.35 -17.80
N SER A 120 27.84 29.77 -16.70
CA SER A 120 29.05 29.12 -16.20
C SER A 120 28.77 27.66 -15.83
N GLU A 121 29.75 26.77 -16.00
CA GLU A 121 29.64 25.38 -15.56
C GLU A 121 29.28 25.29 -14.07
N ALA A 122 29.80 26.19 -13.24
CA ALA A 122 29.47 26.25 -11.81
C ALA A 122 27.98 26.57 -11.57
N GLU A 123 27.39 27.45 -12.37
CA GLU A 123 25.97 27.81 -12.27
C GLU A 123 25.07 26.67 -12.74
N LYS A 124 25.45 25.96 -13.82
CA LYS A 124 24.72 24.76 -14.28
C LYS A 124 24.71 23.68 -13.20
N ILE A 125 25.88 23.43 -12.59
CA ILE A 125 26.01 22.47 -11.49
C ILE A 125 25.14 22.88 -10.30
N GLN A 126 25.15 24.16 -9.93
CA GLN A 126 24.33 24.68 -8.83
C GLN A 126 22.84 24.51 -9.11
N GLN A 127 22.37 24.83 -10.33
CA GLN A 127 20.99 24.63 -10.74
C GLN A 127 20.59 23.15 -10.65
N PHE A 128 21.46 22.24 -11.13
CA PHE A 128 21.23 20.81 -11.03
C PHE A 128 21.09 20.34 -9.57
N TYR A 129 21.99 20.77 -8.68
CA TYR A 129 21.90 20.38 -7.26
C TYR A 129 20.66 20.96 -6.57
N ASN A 130 20.24 22.17 -6.93
CA ASN A 130 18.99 22.75 -6.41
C ASN A 130 17.79 21.88 -6.81
N LEU A 131 17.69 21.51 -8.10
CA LEU A 131 16.63 20.63 -8.60
C LEU A 131 16.66 19.25 -7.95
N LEU A 132 17.85 18.67 -7.82
CA LEU A 132 18.04 17.37 -7.18
C LEU A 132 17.58 17.42 -5.72
N THR A 133 18.00 18.45 -4.97
CA THR A 133 17.64 18.61 -3.55
C THR A 133 16.14 18.76 -3.37
N THR A 134 15.50 19.64 -4.15
CA THR A 134 14.03 19.80 -4.12
C THR A 134 13.32 18.50 -4.48
N SER A 135 13.83 17.74 -5.46
CA SER A 135 13.24 16.45 -5.80
C SER A 135 13.45 15.40 -4.70
N VAL A 136 14.58 15.40 -4.02
CA VAL A 136 14.83 14.51 -2.87
C VAL A 136 13.88 14.84 -1.72
N ASP A 137 13.63 16.12 -1.43
CA ASP A 137 12.64 16.53 -0.43
C ASP A 137 11.23 16.00 -0.78
N VAL A 138 10.83 16.09 -2.05
CA VAL A 138 9.56 15.51 -2.53
C VAL A 138 9.51 14.00 -2.32
N ILE A 139 10.59 13.28 -2.60
CA ILE A 139 10.67 11.82 -2.39
C ILE A 139 10.60 11.49 -0.90
N LYS A 140 11.16 12.34 -0.02
CA LYS A 140 11.07 12.17 1.43
C LYS A 140 9.63 12.29 1.92
N HIS A 141 8.91 13.33 1.50
CA HIS A 141 7.49 13.47 1.80
C HIS A 141 6.64 12.32 1.22
N PHE A 142 7.04 11.76 0.07
CA PHE A 142 6.41 10.56 -0.47
C PHE A 142 6.60 9.34 0.45
N ALA A 143 7.83 9.10 0.92
CA ALA A 143 8.14 7.98 1.80
C ALA A 143 7.33 8.06 3.11
N GLU A 144 7.18 9.25 3.70
CA GLU A 144 6.38 9.51 4.90
C GLU A 144 4.89 9.17 4.73
N LYS A 145 4.38 9.21 3.49
CA LYS A 145 2.99 8.84 3.16
C LYS A 145 2.79 7.34 2.89
N ILE A 146 3.87 6.54 2.84
CA ILE A 146 3.76 5.09 2.62
C ILE A 146 3.23 4.41 3.89
N PRO A 147 2.13 3.62 3.81
CA PRO A 147 1.62 2.90 4.96
C PRO A 147 2.68 1.99 5.60
N GLY A 148 2.88 2.14 6.91
CA GLY A 148 3.86 1.38 7.68
C GLY A 148 5.29 1.93 7.67
N PHE A 149 5.63 2.91 6.81
CA PHE A 149 6.99 3.48 6.79
C PHE A 149 7.33 4.22 8.09
N GLY A 150 6.39 5.01 8.61
CA GLY A 150 6.55 5.72 9.89
C GLY A 150 6.59 4.82 11.13
N GLU A 151 6.25 3.54 10.99
CA GLU A 151 6.32 2.54 12.08
C GLU A 151 7.72 1.93 12.22
N LEU A 152 8.60 2.13 11.22
CA LEU A 152 10.00 1.70 11.26
C LEU A 152 10.84 2.56 12.21
N SER A 153 11.99 2.05 12.65
CA SER A 153 12.95 2.84 13.41
C SER A 153 13.47 4.01 12.56
N ARG A 154 13.95 5.09 13.19
CA ARG A 154 14.53 6.22 12.44
C ARG A 154 15.76 5.81 11.64
N GLU A 155 16.58 4.92 12.22
CA GLU A 155 17.76 4.35 11.57
C GLU A 155 17.39 3.59 10.29
N ASP A 156 16.33 2.77 10.34
CA ASP A 156 15.86 2.02 9.17
C ASP A 156 15.21 2.95 8.13
N GLN A 157 14.46 3.97 8.55
CA GLN A 157 13.88 4.96 7.65
C GLN A 157 14.98 5.70 6.86
N ASP A 158 16.03 6.13 7.56
CA ASP A 158 17.16 6.84 6.96
C ASP A 158 17.94 5.93 6.02
N LEU A 159 18.22 4.69 6.43
CA LEU A 159 18.93 3.71 5.60
C LEU A 159 18.16 3.37 4.32
N LEU A 160 16.87 3.09 4.44
CA LEU A 160 16.00 2.79 3.29
C LEU A 160 15.93 3.99 2.34
N PHE A 161 15.79 5.20 2.88
CA PHE A 161 15.74 6.41 2.08
C PHE A 161 17.05 6.69 1.37
N GLN A 162 18.19 6.61 2.08
CA GLN A 162 19.52 6.80 1.48
C GLN A 162 19.79 5.77 0.38
N SER A 163 19.38 4.52 0.58
CA SER A 163 19.57 3.44 -0.41
C SER A 163 18.71 3.59 -1.66
N ALA A 164 17.50 4.14 -1.56
CA ALA A 164 16.51 4.13 -2.65
C ALA A 164 16.22 5.51 -3.27
N SER A 165 16.64 6.61 -2.65
CA SER A 165 16.26 7.98 -3.07
C SER A 165 16.64 8.30 -4.51
N LEU A 166 17.83 7.89 -4.98
CA LEU A 166 18.28 8.12 -6.36
C LEU A 166 17.50 7.28 -7.37
N GLU A 167 17.18 6.02 -7.05
CA GLU A 167 16.36 5.16 -7.92
C GLU A 167 14.94 5.73 -8.06
N LEU A 168 14.36 6.20 -6.95
CA LEU A 168 13.06 6.87 -6.95
C LEU A 168 13.10 8.19 -7.73
N PHE A 169 14.19 8.95 -7.67
CA PHE A 169 14.40 10.14 -8.48
C PHE A 169 14.36 9.80 -9.97
N VAL A 170 15.16 8.84 -10.41
CA VAL A 170 15.24 8.43 -11.82
C VAL A 170 13.89 7.90 -12.30
N LEU A 171 13.19 7.09 -11.50
CA LEU A 171 11.87 6.58 -11.84
C LEU A 171 10.84 7.70 -12.04
N ARG A 172 10.83 8.69 -11.15
CA ARG A 172 9.91 9.84 -11.25
C ARG A 172 10.26 10.75 -12.42
N LEU A 173 11.55 10.90 -12.73
CA LEU A 173 12.00 11.61 -13.92
C LEU A 173 11.53 10.89 -15.19
N ALA A 174 11.78 9.59 -15.31
CA ALA A 174 11.34 8.78 -16.45
C ALA A 174 9.82 8.80 -16.65
N TYR A 175 9.04 8.81 -15.56
CA TYR A 175 7.59 8.94 -15.63
C TYR A 175 7.11 10.29 -16.18
N ARG A 176 7.86 11.38 -15.96
CA ARG A 176 7.53 12.72 -16.44
C ARG A 176 8.02 13.00 -17.86
N ILE A 177 9.05 12.30 -18.31
CA ILE A 177 9.58 12.46 -19.67
C ILE A 177 8.52 11.97 -20.66
N ARG A 178 8.07 12.87 -21.54
CA ARG A 178 7.20 12.52 -22.66
C ARG A 178 8.09 12.07 -23.82
N PRO A 179 7.91 10.87 -24.39
CA PRO A 179 8.71 10.41 -25.52
C PRO A 179 8.57 11.30 -26.77
N ASP A 180 7.51 12.10 -26.86
CA ASP A 180 7.24 13.00 -27.97
C ASP A 180 7.74 14.44 -27.75
N ASP A 181 8.27 14.78 -26.56
CA ASP A 181 8.87 16.09 -26.31
C ASP A 181 10.28 16.12 -26.90
N THR A 182 10.41 16.61 -28.14
CA THR A 182 11.68 16.77 -28.86
C THR A 182 12.50 17.97 -28.39
N LYS A 183 12.14 18.61 -27.28
CA LYS A 183 12.89 19.70 -26.65
C LYS A 183 13.75 19.14 -25.51
N LEU A 184 14.87 18.54 -25.89
CA LEU A 184 15.99 18.18 -25.02
C LEU A 184 17.27 18.76 -25.62
#